data_AF-A0A260SGX8-F1
#
_entry.id   AF-A0A260SGX8-F1
#
_cell.length_a   1.000
_cell.length_b   1.000
_cell.length_c   1.000
_cell.angle_alpha   90.00
_cell.angle_beta   90.00
_cell.angle_gamma   90.00
#
_symmetry.space_group_name_H-M   'P 1'
#
loop_
_entity.id
_entity.type
_entity.pdbx_description
1 polymer ?
#
loop_
_entity_poly.entity_id
_entity_poly.type
_entity_poly.pdbx_seq_one_letter_code
_entity_poly.pdbx_strand_id
1 'polypeptide(L)'
;MAQAGGFIAAAVEAILSTFDDARMAKLYLEAAVNRGIRDAKDRAVAKFVDSMLGVLTANSSPDPRAKLTAHLLIASASEVVAKWLDGDIALSRREVVACLVAIGSDGARRIGDGNFGTAAAEMRSNPIQSRGIRY
;
A
#
# COMPACT_ATOMS: atom_id res chain seq x y z
N MET A 1 -14.92 8.03 -10.97
CA MET A 1 -14.15 6.76 -11.07
C MET A 1 -12.88 6.87 -11.92
N ALA A 2 -12.91 7.46 -13.13
CA ALA A 2 -11.69 7.68 -13.95
C ALA A 2 -10.58 8.51 -13.26
N GLN A 3 -10.97 9.40 -12.34
CA GLN A 3 -10.05 10.30 -11.63
C GLN A 3 -9.15 9.59 -10.60
N ALA A 4 -9.62 8.49 -9.98
CA ALA A 4 -8.84 7.74 -8.99
C ALA A 4 -7.71 6.92 -9.65
N GLY A 5 -7.98 6.26 -10.77
CA GLY A 5 -6.96 5.50 -11.50
C GLY A 5 -5.83 6.38 -12.04
N GLY A 6 -6.16 7.57 -12.56
CA GLY A 6 -5.17 8.55 -12.99
C GLY A 6 -4.30 9.08 -11.84
N PHE A 7 -4.90 9.34 -10.67
CA PHE A 7 -4.16 9.72 -9.46
C PHE A 7 -3.20 8.63 -9.00
N ILE A 8 -3.66 7.37 -8.93
CA ILE A 8 -2.83 6.24 -8.53
C ILE A 8 -1.67 6.04 -9.53
N ALA A 9 -1.92 6.14 -10.83
CA ALA A 9 -0.87 6.05 -11.85
C ALA A 9 0.21 7.14 -11.68
N ALA A 10 -0.20 8.39 -11.48
CA ALA A 10 0.73 9.49 -11.24
C ALA A 10 1.55 9.29 -9.96
N ALA A 11 0.91 8.80 -8.88
CA ALA A 11 1.60 8.53 -7.62
C ALA A 11 2.63 7.39 -7.76
N VAL A 12 2.27 6.29 -8.43
CA VAL A 12 3.17 5.16 -8.68
C VAL A 12 4.38 5.62 -9.51
N GLU A 13 4.17 6.34 -10.61
CA GLU A 13 5.27 6.83 -11.44
C GLU A 13 6.18 7.81 -10.71
N ALA A 14 5.61 8.72 -9.92
CA ALA A 14 6.40 9.64 -9.10
C ALA A 14 7.30 8.89 -8.09
N ILE A 15 6.76 7.87 -7.43
CA ILE A 15 7.55 7.02 -6.52
C ILE A 15 8.66 6.32 -7.30
N LEU A 16 8.33 5.66 -8.42
CA LEU A 16 9.33 4.92 -9.19
C LEU A 16 10.41 5.82 -9.79
N SER A 17 10.08 7.07 -10.16
CA SER A 17 11.08 8.04 -10.63
C SER A 17 12.09 8.44 -9.55
N THR A 18 11.74 8.31 -8.26
CA THR A 18 12.70 8.54 -7.17
C THR A 18 13.84 7.52 -7.21
N PHE A 19 13.58 6.32 -7.72
CA PHE A 19 14.56 5.24 -7.83
C PHE A 19 15.38 5.29 -9.12
N ASP A 20 15.11 6.25 -10.02
CA ASP A 20 15.99 6.52 -11.15
C ASP A 20 17.34 7.09 -10.67
N ASP A 21 17.40 7.69 -9.47
CA ASP A 21 18.64 7.92 -8.74
C ASP A 21 19.10 6.62 -8.06
N ALA A 22 20.18 6.02 -8.58
CA ALA A 22 20.76 4.78 -8.07
C ALA A 22 21.12 4.84 -6.58
N ARG A 23 21.45 6.03 -6.03
CA ARG A 23 21.72 6.20 -4.59
C ARG A 23 20.46 6.03 -3.77
N MET A 24 19.33 6.53 -4.27
CA MET A 24 18.03 6.38 -3.63
C MET A 24 17.53 4.94 -3.70
N ALA A 25 17.68 4.27 -4.85
CA ALA A 25 17.37 2.85 -5.00
C ALA A 25 18.19 1.99 -4.02
N LYS A 26 19.51 2.23 -3.96
CA LYS A 26 20.40 1.52 -3.02
C LYS A 26 20.02 1.76 -1.55
N LEU A 27 19.78 3.03 -1.17
CA LEU A 27 19.37 3.38 0.18
C LEU A 27 18.05 2.68 0.58
N TYR A 28 17.12 2.57 -0.38
CA TYR A 28 15.84 1.90 -0.17
C TYR A 28 15.99 0.40 0.07
N LEU A 29 16.86 -0.27 -0.69
CA LEU A 29 17.17 -1.70 -0.51
C LEU A 29 17.87 -1.95 0.84
N GLU A 30 18.82 -1.09 1.24
CA GLU A 30 19.55 -1.19 2.50
C GLU A 30 18.68 -0.89 3.74
N ALA A 31 17.51 -0.28 3.56
CA ALA A 31 16.55 0.00 4.65
C ALA A 31 16.14 -1.27 5.40
N ALA A 32 16.16 -2.44 4.73
CA ALA A 32 15.84 -3.71 5.35
C ALA A 32 16.81 -4.08 6.48
N VAL A 33 18.05 -3.59 6.48
CA VAL A 33 19.06 -3.92 7.51
C VAL A 33 19.42 -2.72 8.42
N ASN A 34 18.96 -1.51 8.08
CA ASN A 34 19.18 -0.31 8.87
C ASN A 34 17.92 0.14 9.62
N ARG A 35 17.91 0.02 10.96
CA ARG A 35 16.76 0.38 11.79
C ARG A 35 16.30 1.83 11.61
N GLY A 36 17.23 2.79 11.54
CA GLY A 36 16.88 4.21 11.40
C GLY A 36 16.18 4.52 10.07
N ILE A 37 16.65 3.90 8.98
CA ILE A 37 16.04 4.05 7.65
C ILE A 37 14.69 3.30 7.60
N ARG A 38 14.60 2.11 8.22
CA ARG A 38 13.34 1.37 8.35
C ARG A 38 12.28 2.20 9.08
N ASP A 39 12.61 2.78 10.22
CA ASP A 39 11.66 3.61 10.99
C ASP A 39 11.25 4.86 10.21
N ALA A 40 12.16 5.43 9.41
CA ALA A 40 11.84 6.54 8.52
C ALA A 40 10.86 6.12 7.42
N LYS A 41 11.08 4.95 6.81
CA LYS A 41 10.17 4.34 5.83
C LYS A 41 8.79 4.12 6.45
N ASP A 42 8.71 3.52 7.63
CA ASP A 42 7.44 3.20 8.29
C ASP A 42 6.65 4.47 8.63
N ARG A 43 7.33 5.54 9.08
CA ARG A 43 6.69 6.85 9.29
C ARG A 43 6.20 7.48 7.98
N ALA A 44 6.96 7.37 6.90
CA ALA A 44 6.55 7.87 5.59
C ALA A 44 5.33 7.12 5.06
N VAL A 45 5.30 5.79 5.21
CA VAL A 45 4.16 4.93 4.88
C VAL A 45 2.93 5.35 5.68
N ALA A 46 3.05 5.53 6.99
CA ALA A 46 1.93 5.94 7.84
C ALA A 46 1.34 7.30 7.38
N LYS A 47 2.18 8.31 7.14
CA LYS A 47 1.74 9.61 6.63
C LYS A 47 1.05 9.52 5.27
N PHE A 48 1.57 8.67 4.38
CA PHE A 48 0.97 8.46 3.06
C PHE A 48 -0.40 7.77 3.18
N VAL A 49 -0.52 6.76 4.05
CA VAL A 49 -1.79 6.09 4.36
C VAL A 49 -2.82 7.09 4.89
N ASP A 50 -2.46 7.93 5.85
CA ASP A 50 -3.37 8.93 6.41
C ASP A 50 -3.84 9.93 5.35
N SER A 51 -2.92 10.41 4.50
CA SER A 51 -3.22 11.33 3.40
C SER A 51 -4.16 10.68 2.37
N MET A 52 -3.88 9.43 1.99
CA MET A 52 -4.68 8.67 1.05
C MET A 52 -6.09 8.41 1.58
N LEU A 53 -6.22 8.05 2.87
CA LEU A 53 -7.52 7.85 3.50
C LEU A 53 -8.34 9.15 3.53
N GLY A 54 -7.73 10.28 3.90
CA GLY A 54 -8.41 11.58 3.90
C GLY A 54 -9.02 11.94 2.54
N VAL A 55 -8.27 11.68 1.46
CA VAL A 55 -8.75 11.89 0.08
C VAL A 55 -9.87 10.92 -0.29
N LEU A 56 -9.71 9.63 0.01
CA LEU A 56 -10.64 8.58 -0.44
C LEU A 56 -11.93 8.51 0.37
N THR A 57 -11.93 8.90 1.64
CA THR A 57 -13.11 8.89 2.51
C THR A 57 -13.77 10.26 2.66
N ALA A 58 -13.36 11.24 1.85
CA ALA A 58 -13.80 12.64 1.95
C ALA A 58 -13.68 13.19 3.39
N ASN A 59 -12.58 12.86 4.08
CA ASN A 59 -12.29 13.22 5.48
C ASN A 59 -13.29 12.71 6.53
N SER A 60 -14.13 11.72 6.19
CA SER A 60 -14.90 10.97 7.20
C SER A 60 -13.97 10.02 7.96
N SER A 61 -14.26 9.78 9.24
CA SER A 61 -13.49 8.82 10.07
C SER A 61 -13.42 7.46 9.36
N PRO A 62 -12.24 7.01 8.90
CA PRO A 62 -12.15 5.83 8.06
C PRO A 62 -12.46 4.56 8.86
N ASP A 63 -13.28 3.67 8.29
CA ASP A 63 -13.50 2.32 8.82
C ASP A 63 -12.14 1.65 9.12
N PRO A 64 -11.95 0.96 10.26
CA PRO A 64 -10.71 0.26 10.56
C PRO A 64 -10.23 -0.67 9.43
N ARG A 65 -11.15 -1.24 8.65
CA ARG A 65 -10.87 -2.07 7.46
C ARG A 65 -10.34 -1.25 6.29
N ALA A 66 -10.77 0.01 6.15
CA ALA A 66 -10.18 0.94 5.20
C ALA A 66 -8.71 1.22 5.55
N LYS A 67 -8.43 1.47 6.84
CA LYS A 67 -7.07 1.67 7.33
C LYS A 67 -6.18 0.44 7.13
N LEU A 68 -6.69 -0.76 7.43
CA LEU A 68 -5.98 -2.02 7.18
C LEU A 68 -5.68 -2.21 5.68
N THR A 69 -6.67 -1.98 4.82
CA THR A 69 -6.53 -2.12 3.36
C THR A 69 -5.48 -1.15 2.83
N ALA A 70 -5.51 0.11 3.27
CA ALA A 70 -4.53 1.11 2.91
C ALA A 70 -3.11 0.70 3.33
N HIS A 71 -2.92 0.25 4.58
CA HIS A 71 -1.62 -0.23 5.04
C HIS A 71 -1.11 -1.43 4.23
N LEU A 72 -1.98 -2.40 3.95
CA LEU A 72 -1.64 -3.57 3.14
C LEU A 72 -1.14 -3.16 1.75
N LEU A 73 -1.87 -2.28 1.06
CA LEU A 73 -1.50 -1.80 -0.27
C LEU A 73 -0.12 -1.16 -0.27
N ILE A 74 0.15 -0.24 0.66
CA ILE A 74 1.41 0.52 0.65
C ILE A 74 2.60 -0.33 1.12
N ALA A 75 2.42 -1.16 2.14
CA ALA A 75 3.48 -2.06 2.61
C ALA A 75 3.84 -3.09 1.53
N SER A 76 2.85 -3.72 0.89
CA SER A 76 3.08 -4.68 -0.17
C SER A 76 3.69 -4.05 -1.42
N ALA A 77 3.23 -2.85 -1.82
CA ALA A 77 3.83 -2.12 -2.94
C ALA A 77 5.31 -1.80 -2.68
N SER A 78 5.63 -1.36 -1.47
CA SER A 78 7.00 -1.07 -1.05
C SER A 78 7.93 -2.30 -1.18
N GLU A 79 7.47 -3.45 -0.68
CA GLU A 79 8.22 -4.71 -0.76
C GLU A 79 8.40 -5.19 -2.20
N VAL A 80 7.34 -5.14 -3.01
CA VAL A 80 7.38 -5.57 -4.42
C VAL A 80 8.31 -4.68 -5.23
N VAL A 81 8.32 -3.36 -4.98
CA VAL A 81 9.25 -2.44 -5.64
C VAL A 81 10.70 -2.74 -5.25
N ALA A 82 10.98 -3.04 -3.98
CA ALA A 82 12.32 -3.46 -3.56
C ALA A 82 12.78 -4.71 -4.33
N LYS A 83 11.93 -5.75 -4.40
CA LYS A 83 12.24 -6.99 -5.16
C LYS A 83 12.43 -6.74 -6.65
N TRP A 84 11.65 -5.85 -7.24
CA TRP A 84 11.83 -5.47 -8.63
C TRP A 84 13.16 -4.73 -8.87
N LEU A 85 13.53 -3.79 -8.00
CA LEU A 85 14.81 -3.08 -8.08
C LEU A 85 16.02 -4.01 -7.90
N ASP A 86 15.89 -5.05 -7.07
CA ASP A 86 16.92 -6.07 -6.86
C ASP A 86 17.01 -7.11 -7.99
N GLY A 87 16.06 -7.07 -8.94
CA GLY A 87 16.00 -7.99 -10.08
C GLY A 87 15.31 -9.33 -9.81
N ASP A 88 14.80 -9.56 -8.59
CA ASP A 88 14.03 -10.76 -8.22
C ASP A 88 12.71 -10.89 -9.02
N ILE A 89 12.15 -9.75 -9.44
CA ILE A 89 10.94 -9.70 -10.27
C ILE A 89 11.33 -9.26 -11.69
N ALA A 90 11.29 -10.20 -12.62
CA ALA A 90 11.64 -9.99 -14.03
C ALA A 90 10.50 -9.36 -14.83
N LEU A 91 10.12 -8.13 -14.47
CA LEU A 91 9.14 -7.31 -15.20
C LEU A 91 9.79 -6.00 -15.66
N SER A 92 9.35 -5.50 -16.80
CA SER A 92 9.67 -4.13 -17.21
C SER A 92 9.02 -3.12 -16.26
N ARG A 93 9.58 -1.91 -16.20
CA ARG A 93 8.98 -0.79 -15.44
C ARG A 93 7.50 -0.58 -15.80
N ARG A 94 7.17 -0.63 -17.09
CA ARG A 94 5.81 -0.44 -17.58
C ARG A 94 4.85 -1.52 -17.04
N GLU A 95 5.29 -2.76 -16.97
CA GLU A 95 4.49 -3.86 -16.42
C GLU A 95 4.31 -3.70 -14.90
N VAL A 96 5.37 -3.34 -14.18
CA VAL A 96 5.29 -3.03 -12.74
C VAL A 96 4.30 -1.91 -12.47
N VAL A 97 4.40 -0.80 -13.19
CA VAL A 97 3.45 0.32 -13.09
C VAL A 97 2.03 -0.15 -13.35
N ALA A 98 1.79 -0.89 -14.44
CA ALA A 98 0.46 -1.39 -14.77
C ALA A 98 -0.13 -2.28 -13.66
N CYS A 99 0.67 -3.19 -13.10
CA CYS A 99 0.24 -4.06 -12.00
C CYS A 99 -0.08 -3.27 -10.73
N LEU A 100 0.81 -2.35 -10.31
CA LEU A 100 0.61 -1.53 -9.11
C LEU A 100 -0.60 -0.61 -9.25
N VAL A 101 -0.82 -0.03 -10.43
CA VAL A 101 -1.99 0.81 -10.72
C VAL A 101 -3.28 0.01 -10.68
N ALA A 102 -3.31 -1.18 -11.26
CA ALA A 102 -4.49 -2.03 -11.23
C ALA A 102 -4.89 -2.42 -9.79
N ILE A 103 -3.92 -2.91 -9.00
CA ILE A 103 -4.14 -3.32 -7.62
C ILE A 103 -4.51 -2.11 -6.75
N GLY A 104 -3.77 -1.01 -6.87
CA GLY A 104 -4.01 0.23 -6.12
C GLY A 104 -5.38 0.83 -6.44
N SER A 105 -5.81 0.80 -7.70
CA SER A 105 -7.12 1.30 -8.11
C SER A 105 -8.27 0.45 -7.57
N ASP A 106 -8.15 -0.89 -7.57
CA ASP A 106 -9.18 -1.75 -6.95
C ASP A 106 -9.27 -1.52 -5.45
N GLY A 107 -8.12 -1.42 -4.78
CA GLY A 107 -8.05 -1.13 -3.35
C GLY A 107 -8.65 0.23 -2.98
N ALA A 108 -8.30 1.29 -3.73
CA ALA A 108 -8.86 2.62 -3.55
C ALA A 108 -10.38 2.65 -3.73
N ARG A 109 -10.89 1.92 -4.73
CA ARG A 109 -12.33 1.76 -4.95
C ARG A 109 -13.02 1.07 -3.77
N ARG A 110 -12.47 -0.04 -3.27
CA ARG A 110 -13.02 -0.74 -2.08
C ARG A 110 -13.05 0.15 -0.85
N ILE A 111 -12.02 0.97 -0.64
CA ILE A 111 -11.93 1.95 0.44
C ILE A 111 -13.05 3.00 0.30
N GLY A 112 -13.18 3.61 -0.89
CA GLY A 112 -14.20 4.64 -1.14
C GLY A 112 -15.63 4.10 -1.05
N ASP A 113 -15.86 2.89 -1.54
CA ASP A 113 -17.18 2.23 -1.53
C ASP A 113 -17.52 1.60 -0.16
N GLY A 114 -16.56 1.55 0.78
CA GLY A 114 -16.72 0.86 2.06
C GLY A 114 -16.90 -0.67 1.93
N ASN A 115 -16.51 -1.24 0.79
CA ASN A 115 -16.74 -2.65 0.46
C ASN A 115 -15.50 -3.51 0.74
N PHE A 116 -15.43 -4.03 1.97
CA PHE A 116 -14.31 -4.85 2.45
C PHE A 116 -14.63 -6.36 2.49
N GLY A 117 -15.70 -6.79 1.81
CA GLY A 117 -16.17 -8.17 1.80
C GLY A 117 -16.99 -8.59 3.04
N THR A 118 -17.70 -9.71 2.93
CA THR A 118 -18.59 -10.27 3.98
C THR A 118 -17.89 -11.26 4.91
N ALA A 119 -16.68 -11.71 4.59
CA ALA A 119 -15.96 -12.73 5.36
C ALA A 119 -15.81 -12.37 6.86
N ALA A 120 -15.64 -11.09 7.20
CA ALA A 120 -15.60 -10.63 8.60
C ALA A 120 -16.98 -10.60 9.29
N ALA A 121 -18.08 -10.49 8.52
CA ALA A 121 -19.44 -10.66 9.04
C ALA A 121 -19.73 -12.15 9.28
N GLU A 122 -19.29 -13.02 8.37
CA GLU A 122 -19.40 -14.49 8.48
C GLU A 122 -18.58 -15.06 9.64
N MET A 123 -17.37 -14.53 9.90
CA MET A 123 -16.55 -14.90 11.08
C MET A 123 -17.18 -14.47 12.40
N ARG A 124 -17.89 -13.33 12.46
CA ARG A 124 -18.62 -12.91 13.67
C ARG A 124 -19.80 -13.82 14.01
N SER A 125 -20.35 -14.52 13.01
CA SER A 125 -21.38 -15.53 13.19
C SER A 125 -20.83 -16.90 13.62
N ASN A 126 -19.50 -17.09 13.69
CA ASN A 126 -18.87 -18.36 14.05
C ASN A 126 -18.01 -18.21 15.33
N PRO A 127 -18.50 -18.65 16.52
CA PRO A 127 -17.98 -18.22 17.82
C PRO A 127 -16.61 -18.78 18.24
N ILE A 128 -15.89 -19.51 17.39
CA ILE A 128 -14.74 -20.32 17.84
C ILE A 128 -13.38 -19.59 17.79
N GLN A 129 -13.24 -18.46 17.07
CA GLN A 129 -11.91 -17.88 16.79
C GLN A 129 -11.53 -16.59 17.56
N SER A 130 -12.28 -16.16 18.57
CA SER A 130 -11.99 -14.91 19.31
C SER A 130 -10.85 -15.00 20.34
N ARG A 131 -9.90 -15.93 20.21
CA ARG A 131 -8.71 -15.96 21.08
C ARG A 131 -7.64 -15.05 20.51
N GLY A 132 -7.71 -13.78 20.93
CA GLY A 132 -6.69 -12.77 20.67
C GLY A 132 -5.31 -13.21 21.19
N ILE A 133 -4.32 -13.16 20.31
CA ILE A 133 -2.91 -13.16 20.70
C ILE A 133 -2.60 -11.73 21.14
N ARG A 134 -2.41 -11.52 22.44
CA ARG A 134 -1.76 -10.32 22.97
C ARG A 134 -0.25 -10.57 22.94
N TYR A 135 0.48 -9.69 22.28
CA TYR A 135 1.92 -9.53 22.50
C TYR A 135 2.16 -8.76 23.79
#